data_AF-A0A6V7ID54-F1
#
_entry.id   AF-A0A6V7ID54-F1
#
_cell.length_a   1.000
_cell.length_b   1.000
_cell.length_c   1.000
_cell.angle_alpha   90.00
_cell.angle_beta   90.00
_cell.angle_gamma   90.00
#
_symmetry.space_group_name_H-M   'P 1'
#
loop_
_entity.id
_entity.type
_entity.pdbx_description
1 polymer ?
#
loop_
_entity_poly.entity_id
_entity_poly.type
_entity_poly.pdbx_seq_one_letter_code
_entity_poly.pdbx_strand_id
1 'polypeptide(L)' 'SFGGGTGSGLTTLMLEHLTYDYGKRSKLDFAIYPAPNISTAVVEPYNAVLTTHGTLDYEDCCFVADNEALYDICA' A
#
# COMPACT_ATOMS: atom_id res chain seq x y z
N SER A 1 0.19 -4.71 -0.12
CA SER A 1 -0.78 -4.65 -1.23
C SER A 1 -1.93 -3.77 -0.80
N PHE A 2 -2.21 -2.72 -1.57
CA PHE A 2 -3.22 -1.72 -1.22
C PHE A 2 -4.65 -2.18 -1.52
N GLY A 3 -4.82 -3.19 -2.39
CA GLY A 3 -6.14 -3.74 -2.70
C GLY A 3 -6.72 -4.70 -1.63
N GLY A 4 -5.87 -5.37 -0.84
CA GLY A 4 -6.32 -6.41 0.09
C GLY A 4 -6.62 -5.88 1.49
N GLY A 5 -7.77 -6.24 2.09
CA GLY A 5 -8.20 -5.67 3.37
C GLY A 5 -7.25 -5.93 4.56
N THR A 6 -6.62 -7.10 4.64
CA THR A 6 -5.64 -7.39 5.71
C THR A 6 -4.33 -6.65 5.48
N GLY A 7 -3.80 -6.71 4.26
CA GLY A 7 -2.53 -6.06 3.94
C GLY A 7 -2.63 -4.54 4.00
N SER A 8 -3.79 -3.98 3.67
CA SER A 8 -4.00 -2.53 3.64
C SER A 8 -4.31 -1.98 5.03
N GLY A 9 -5.11 -2.67 5.87
CA GLY A 9 -5.42 -2.25 7.23
C GLY A 9 -4.34 -2.55 8.27
N LEU A 10 -3.72 -3.74 8.21
CA LEU A 10 -2.67 -4.12 9.16
C LEU A 10 -1.40 -3.30 8.95
N THR A 11 -1.04 -3.01 7.69
CA THR A 11 0.15 -2.20 7.40
C THR A 11 0.01 -0.79 7.93
N THR A 12 -1.15 -0.14 7.78
CA THR A 12 -1.39 1.19 8.37
C THR A 12 -1.21 1.17 9.89
N LEU A 13 -1.82 0.20 10.59
CA LEU A 13 -1.70 0.09 12.05
C LEU A 13 -0.27 -0.21 12.50
N MET A 14 0.44 -1.10 11.78
CA MET A 14 1.85 -1.37 12.07
C MET A 14 2.72 -0.14 11.86
N LEU A 15 2.47 0.63 10.81
CA LEU A 15 3.23 1.82 10.48
C LEU A 15 3.00 2.94 11.50
N GLU A 16 1.78 3.08 12.02
CA GLU A 16 1.44 3.98 13.12
C GLU A 16 2.24 3.63 14.39
N HIS A 17 2.23 2.35 14.79
CA HIS A 17 3.01 1.88 15.95
C HIS A 17 4.53 2.01 15.74
N LEU A 18 5.03 1.67 14.56
CA LEU A 18 6.44 1.85 14.22
C LEU A 18 6.86 3.32 14.24
N THR A 19 5.95 4.23 13.85
CA THR A 19 6.23 5.67 13.91
C THR A 19 6.26 6.17 15.35
N TYR A 20 5.39 5.65 16.21
CA TYR A 20 5.38 5.95 17.64
C TYR A 20 6.68 5.48 18.33
N ASP A 21 7.09 4.23 18.11
CA ASP A 21 8.26 3.63 18.78
C ASP A 21 9.60 4.03 18.13
N TYR A 22 9.62 4.21 16.81
CA TYR A 22 10.83 4.40 15.99
C TYR A 22 10.78 5.64 15.07
N GLY A 23 10.24 6.75 15.56
CA GLY A 23 10.07 7.99 14.77
C GLY A 23 11.33 8.58 14.12
N LYS A 24 12.54 8.20 14.56
CA LYS A 24 13.81 8.65 13.96
C LYS A 24 14.34 7.74 12.83
N ARG A 25 13.61 6.69 12.45
CA ARG A 25 14.00 5.76 11.39
C ARG A 25 13.18 6.00 10.12
N SER A 26 13.84 5.90 8.98
CA SER A 26 13.18 6.00 7.66
C SER A 26 12.27 4.80 7.45
N LYS A 27 11.04 5.08 7.04
CA LYS A 27 9.99 4.08 6.75
C LYS A 27 9.74 4.10 5.25
N LEU A 28 10.04 2.98 4.61
CA LEU A 28 9.91 2.77 3.17
C LEU A 28 8.72 1.83 2.96
N ASP A 29 7.69 2.29 2.24
CA ASP A 29 6.57 1.43 1.86
C ASP A 29 6.72 0.98 0.40
N PHE A 30 6.27 -0.24 0.13
CA PHE A 30 6.20 -0.83 -1.20
C PHE A 30 4.74 -1.13 -1.50
N ALA A 31 4.07 -0.14 -2.08
CA ALA A 31 2.66 -0.16 -2.37
C ALA A 31 2.40 -0.80 -3.74
N ILE A 32 1.79 -1.98 -3.73
CA ILE A 32 1.29 -2.61 -4.95
C ILE A 32 -0.11 -2.06 -5.23
N TYR A 33 -0.24 -1.32 -6.33
CA TYR A 33 -1.49 -0.70 -6.75
C TYR A 33 -2.37 -1.70 -7.52
N PRO A 34 -3.67 -1.78 -7.19
CA PRO A 34 -4.58 -2.66 -7.91
C PRO A 34 -4.82 -2.14 -9.32
N ALA A 35 -4.88 -3.07 -10.29
CA ALA A 35 -5.16 -2.78 -11.69
C ALA A 35 -6.55 -3.30 -12.08
N PRO A 36 -7.35 -2.55 -12.86
CA PRO A 36 -8.72 -2.95 -13.21
C PRO A 36 -8.79 -4.28 -13.97
N ASN A 37 -7.76 -4.61 -14.75
CA ASN A 37 -7.69 -5.83 -15.55
C ASN A 37 -7.24 -7.08 -14.75
N ILE A 38 -6.64 -6.90 -13.57
CA ILE A 38 -6.06 -7.97 -12.73
C ILE A 38 -6.71 -7.98 -11.32
N SER A 39 -7.73 -7.14 -11.11
CA SER A 39 -8.38 -6.97 -9.81
C SER A 39 -9.10 -8.24 -9.36
N THR A 40 -8.84 -8.66 -8.13
CA THR A 40 -9.45 -9.86 -7.53
C THR A 40 -10.70 -9.54 -6.72
N ALA A 41 -10.89 -8.28 -6.32
CA ALA A 41 -12.04 -7.85 -5.54
C ALA A 41 -12.51 -6.44 -5.95
N VAL A 42 -13.83 -6.27 -6.05
CA VAL A 42 -14.47 -4.99 -6.43
C VAL A 42 -14.20 -3.85 -5.44
N VAL A 43 -13.71 -4.18 -4.23
CA VAL A 43 -13.43 -3.23 -3.14
C VAL A 43 -11.97 -2.78 -3.10
N GLU A 44 -11.10 -3.29 -3.98
CA GLU A 44 -9.70 -2.88 -4.07
C GLU A 44 -9.49 -1.37 -4.23
N PRO A 45 -10.24 -0.61 -5.05
CA PRO A 45 -10.04 0.83 -5.15
C PRO A 45 -10.39 1.57 -3.85
N TYR A 46 -11.39 1.11 -3.10
CA TYR A 46 -11.73 1.69 -1.80
C TYR A 46 -10.61 1.45 -0.77
N ASN A 47 -10.11 0.23 -0.72
CA ASN A 47 -9.00 -0.13 0.17
C ASN A 47 -7.73 0.65 -0.18
N ALA A 48 -7.44 0.84 -1.47
CA ALA A 48 -6.27 1.58 -1.90
C ALA A 48 -6.31 3.05 -1.46
N VAL A 49 -7.44 3.72 -1.64
CA VAL A 49 -7.60 5.13 -1.23
C VAL A 49 -7.54 5.26 0.29
N LEU A 50 -8.24 4.39 1.02
CA LEU A 50 -8.25 4.41 2.50
C LEU A 50 -6.87 4.16 3.09
N THR A 51 -6.14 3.18 2.57
CA THR A 51 -4.80 2.85 3.04
C THR A 51 -3.80 3.94 2.68
N THR A 52 -3.86 4.49 1.46
CA THR A 52 -3.00 5.62 1.09
C THR A 52 -3.20 6.80 2.04
N HIS A 53 -4.44 7.14 2.39
CA HIS A 53 -4.70 8.19 3.37
C HIS A 53 -4.12 7.85 4.75
N GLY A 54 -4.24 6.59 5.18
CA GLY A 54 -3.77 6.15 6.49
C GLY A 54 -2.26 6.08 6.61
N THR A 55 -1.52 5.76 5.54
CA THR A 55 -0.07 5.60 5.56
C THR A 55 0.70 6.89 5.24
N LEU A 56 0.08 7.83 4.52
CA LEU A 56 0.74 9.04 3.98
C LEU A 56 1.40 9.93 5.05
N ASP A 57 0.82 10.00 6.25
CA ASP A 57 1.39 10.80 7.35
C ASP A 57 2.54 10.09 8.07
N TYR A 58 2.69 8.77 7.88
CA TYR A 58 3.65 7.95 8.59
C TYR A 58 4.77 7.43 7.68
N GLU A 59 4.59 7.33 6.37
CA GLU A 59 5.64 6.85 5.45
C GLU A 59 6.56 7.98 4.98
N ASP A 60 7.87 7.72 4.90
CA ASP A 60 8.84 8.71 4.41
C ASP A 60 9.01 8.61 2.89
N CYS A 61 8.82 7.42 2.32
CA CYS A 61 8.89 7.18 0.89
C CYS A 61 8.03 5.96 0.51
N CYS A 62 7.17 6.14 -0.49
CA CYS A 62 6.31 5.10 -1.02
C CYS A 62 6.75 4.73 -2.44
N PHE A 63 7.12 3.46 -2.64
CA PHE A 63 7.35 2.90 -3.97
C PHE A 63 6.06 2.28 -4.48
N VAL A 64 5.44 2.96 -5.43
CA VAL A 64 4.23 2.46 -6.08
C VAL A 64 4.62 1.52 -7.23
N ALA A 65 4.21 0.26 -7.10
CA ALA A 65 4.35 -0.75 -8.13
C ALA A 65 2.97 -1.05 -8.72
N ASP A 66 2.79 -0.78 -10.01
CA ASP A 66 1.55 -1.06 -10.73
C ASP A 66 1.53 -2.53 -11.19
N ASN A 67 0.49 -3.26 -10.79
CA ASN A 67 0.30 -4.63 -11.22
C ASN A 67 0.15 -4.78 -12.74
N GLU A 68 -0.45 -3.81 -13.42
CA GLU A 68 -0.63 -3.86 -14.87
C GLU A 68 0.72 -3.72 -15.58
N ALA A 69 1.52 -2.74 -15.18
CA ALA A 69 2.86 -2.53 -15.74
C ALA A 69 3.80 -3.71 -15.43
N LEU A 70 3.73 -4.27 -14.22
CA LEU A 70 4.50 -5.48 -13.87
C LEU A 70 4.10 -6.67 -14.74
N TYR A 71 2.80 -6.82 -15.02
CA TYR A 71 2.31 -7.89 -15.88
C TYR A 71 2.77 -7.72 -17.33
N ASP A 72 2.74 -6.49 -17.85
CA ASP A 72 3.23 -6.15 -19.20
C ASP A 72 4.74 -6.39 -19.35
N ILE A 73 5.54 -6.11 -18.31
CA ILE A 73 6.99 -6.39 -18.31
C ILE A 73 7.28 -7.90 -18.27
N CYS A 74 6.42 -8.70 -17.63
CA CYS A 74 6.59 -10.15 -17.54
C CYS A 74 6.10 -10.91 -18.77
N ALA A 75 5.35 -10.25 -19.66
CA ALA A 75 4.82 -10.82 -20.91
C ALA A 75 5.86 -10.78 -22.04
#